data_AF-D1AWQ0-F1
#
_entry.id   AF-D1AWQ0-F1
#
_cell.length_a   1.000
_cell.length_b   1.000
_cell.length_c   1.000
_cell.angle_alpha   90.00
_cell.angle_beta   90.00
_cell.angle_gamma   90.00
#
_symmetry.space_group_name_H-M   'P 1'
#
loop_
_entity.id
_entity.type
_entity.pdbx_description
1 polymer ?
#
loop_
_entity_poly.entity_id
_entity_poly.type
_entity_poly.pdbx_seq_one_letter_code
_entity_poly.pdbx_strand_id
1 'polypeptide(L)'
;MKNKGEILIETVFSSLIFVIVLLGNIYVIRNIHVIEKRQSNRLKDMINLQNIIVEIKGYSSDKIKSLICDKCVFNNSSDFANYLGSYDYEINGEIFFDLYIDRGVAFISINNLKDFVLIEK
;
A
#
# COMPACT_ATOMS: atom_id res chain seq x y z
N MET A 1 36.59 45.65 22.98
CA MET A 1 36.22 45.63 21.54
C MET A 1 36.77 44.35 20.97
N LYS A 2 35.93 43.48 20.39
CA LYS A 2 36.39 42.22 19.76
C LYS A 2 37.34 42.53 18.61
N ASN A 3 38.39 41.74 18.45
CA ASN A 3 39.33 41.94 17.36
C ASN A 3 38.70 41.51 16.02
N LYS A 4 39.11 42.11 14.91
CA LYS A 4 38.54 41.84 13.57
C LYS A 4 38.60 40.35 13.20
N GLY A 5 39.63 39.64 13.67
CA GLY A 5 39.77 38.18 13.49
C GLY A 5 38.75 37.36 14.27
N GLU A 6 38.42 37.76 15.51
CA GLU A 6 37.41 37.07 16.33
C GLU A 6 36.02 37.20 15.71
N ILE A 7 35.69 38.39 15.18
CA ILE A 7 34.43 38.65 14.48
C ILE A 7 34.32 37.80 13.21
N LEU A 8 35.43 37.65 12.46
CA LEU A 8 35.46 36.83 11.25
C LEU A 8 35.21 35.35 11.58
N ILE A 9 35.88 34.81 12.61
CA ILE A 9 35.74 33.43 13.05
C ILE A 9 34.30 33.17 13.50
N GLU A 10 33.73 34.03 14.35
CA GLU A 10 32.36 33.90 14.87
C GLU A 10 31.31 33.92 13.73
N THR A 11 31.52 34.76 12.72
CA THR A 11 30.64 34.82 11.54
C THR A 11 30.71 33.55 10.70
N VAL A 12 31.92 33.01 10.48
CA VAL A 12 32.10 31.77 9.71
C VAL A 12 31.48 30.58 10.43
N PHE A 13 31.69 30.44 11.73
CA PHE A 13 31.07 29.38 12.52
C PHE A 13 29.54 29.49 12.56
N SER A 14 29.01 30.69 12.76
CA SER A 14 27.56 30.92 12.74
C SER A 14 26.94 30.55 11.39
N SER A 15 27.61 30.91 10.29
CA SER A 15 27.19 30.54 8.92
C SER A 15 27.23 29.03 8.70
N LEU A 16 28.29 28.35 9.18
CA LEU A 16 28.43 26.91 9.06
C LEU A 16 27.33 26.16 9.82
N ILE A 17 27.05 26.59 11.06
CA ILE A 17 25.96 26.03 11.87
C ILE A 17 24.62 26.22 11.14
N PHE A 18 24.37 27.40 10.59
CA PHE A 18 23.15 27.67 9.83
C PHE A 18 23.00 26.73 8.61
N VAL A 19 24.05 26.53 7.83
CA VAL A 19 24.03 25.62 6.67
C VAL A 19 23.77 24.17 7.09
N ILE A 20 24.41 23.69 8.17
CA ILE A 20 24.19 22.33 8.68
C ILE A 20 22.74 22.13 9.12
N VAL A 21 22.18 23.09 9.85
CA VAL A 21 20.77 23.05 10.28
C VAL A 21 19.84 23.06 9.07
N LEU A 22 20.12 23.87 8.06
CA LEU A 22 19.31 23.96 6.86
C LEU A 22 19.33 22.65 6.05
N LEU A 23 20.51 22.05 5.85
CA LEU A 23 20.65 20.76 5.17
C LEU A 23 19.95 19.62 5.94
N GLY A 24 20.07 19.62 7.26
CA GLY A 24 19.37 18.66 8.13
C GLY A 24 17.85 18.73 7.95
N ASN A 25 17.28 19.94 7.96
CA ASN A 25 15.85 20.14 7.76
C ASN A 25 15.37 19.71 6.36
N ILE A 26 16.12 20.02 5.30
CA ILE A 26 15.77 19.59 3.93
C ILE A 26 15.72 18.06 3.84
N TYR A 27 16.69 17.37 4.43
CA TYR A 27 16.73 15.91 4.43
C TYR A 27 15.53 15.31 5.17
N VAL A 28 15.18 15.87 6.34
CA VAL A 28 14.01 15.45 7.12
C VAL A 28 12.72 15.64 6.32
N ILE A 29 12.51 16.82 5.71
CA ILE A 29 11.31 17.12 4.91
C ILE A 29 11.18 16.14 3.73
N ARG A 30 12.28 15.87 3.02
CA ARG A 30 12.28 14.92 1.89
C ARG A 30 11.89 13.52 2.34
N ASN A 31 12.41 13.05 3.47
CA ASN A 31 12.07 11.73 3.99
C ASN A 31 10.61 11.65 4.43
N ILE A 32 10.08 12.70 5.09
CA ILE A 32 8.66 12.78 5.44
C ILE A 32 7.80 12.66 4.19
N HIS A 33 8.12 13.40 3.13
CA HIS A 33 7.36 13.34 1.88
C HIS A 33 7.37 11.94 1.22
N VAL A 34 8.51 11.25 1.24
CA VAL A 34 8.61 9.88 0.71
C VAL A 34 7.77 8.91 1.54
N ILE A 35 7.80 9.04 2.88
CA ILE A 35 6.99 8.22 3.79
C ILE A 35 5.51 8.49 3.55
N GLU A 36 5.10 9.75 3.46
CA GLU A 36 3.72 10.17 3.21
C GLU A 36 3.20 9.59 1.89
N LYS A 37 3.97 9.72 0.81
CA LYS A 37 3.62 9.13 -0.49
C LYS A 37 3.45 7.61 -0.40
N ARG A 38 4.32 6.92 0.35
CA ARG A 38 4.22 5.46 0.54
C ARG A 38 2.99 5.07 1.34
N GLN A 39 2.63 5.84 2.37
CA GLN A 39 1.44 5.60 3.17
C GLN A 39 0.16 5.86 2.36
N SER A 40 0.15 6.92 1.56
CA SER A 40 -0.97 7.24 0.65
C SER A 40 -1.22 6.09 -0.34
N ASN A 41 -0.17 5.56 -0.98
CA ASN A 41 -0.30 4.40 -1.86
C ASN A 41 -0.83 3.16 -1.13
N ARG A 42 -0.32 2.86 0.08
CA ARG A 42 -0.81 1.74 0.89
C ARG A 42 -2.29 1.87 1.24
N LEU A 43 -2.75 3.08 1.56
CA LEU A 43 -4.15 3.35 1.86
C LEU A 43 -5.02 3.14 0.62
N LYS A 44 -4.57 3.61 -0.56
CA LYS A 44 -5.24 3.34 -1.85
C LYS A 44 -5.34 1.83 -2.09
N ASP A 45 -4.25 1.10 -1.93
CA ASP A 45 -4.22 -0.36 -2.13
C ASP A 45 -5.19 -1.06 -1.17
N MET A 46 -5.23 -0.66 0.11
CA MET A 46 -6.18 -1.22 1.09
C MET A 46 -7.64 -0.99 0.71
N ILE A 47 -7.99 0.21 0.24
CA ILE A 47 -9.35 0.53 -0.23
C ILE A 47 -9.71 -0.34 -1.43
N ASN A 48 -8.80 -0.47 -2.40
CA ASN A 48 -9.03 -1.28 -3.59
C ASN A 48 -9.21 -2.76 -3.24
N LEU A 49 -8.39 -3.31 -2.34
CA LEU A 49 -8.56 -4.67 -1.86
C LEU A 49 -9.91 -4.89 -1.15
N GLN A 50 -10.38 -3.92 -0.35
CA GLN A 50 -11.71 -4.00 0.26
C GLN A 50 -12.83 -3.96 -0.80
N ASN A 51 -12.71 -3.11 -1.81
CA ASN A 51 -13.66 -3.05 -2.91
C ASN A 51 -13.74 -4.39 -3.66
N ILE A 52 -12.60 -5.04 -3.89
CA ILE A 52 -12.56 -6.37 -4.51
C ILE A 52 -13.30 -7.39 -3.66
N ILE A 53 -13.07 -7.41 -2.35
CA ILE A 53 -13.77 -8.34 -1.45
C ILE A 53 -15.28 -8.12 -1.57
N VAL A 54 -15.74 -6.88 -1.49
CA VAL A 54 -17.16 -6.51 -1.64
C VAL A 54 -17.70 -6.95 -3.00
N GLU A 55 -16.93 -6.78 -4.07
CA GLU A 55 -17.31 -7.23 -5.41
C GLU A 55 -17.46 -8.75 -5.47
N ILE A 56 -16.50 -9.51 -4.92
CA ILE A 56 -16.56 -10.98 -4.85
C ILE A 56 -17.78 -11.43 -4.03
N LYS A 57 -18.17 -10.70 -2.97
CA LYS A 57 -19.42 -10.99 -2.23
C LYS A 57 -20.68 -10.83 -3.08
N GLY A 58 -20.62 -9.98 -4.11
CA GLY A 58 -21.72 -9.77 -5.05
C GLY A 58 -21.80 -10.83 -6.15
N TYR A 59 -20.82 -11.74 -6.25
CA TYR A 59 -20.81 -12.76 -7.30
C TYR A 59 -21.83 -13.87 -7.06
N SER A 60 -22.29 -14.47 -8.17
CA SER A 60 -23.14 -15.66 -8.11
C SER A 60 -22.38 -16.85 -7.53
N SER A 61 -23.10 -17.82 -6.98
CA SER A 61 -22.50 -19.07 -6.46
C SER A 61 -21.60 -19.75 -7.50
N ASP A 62 -22.04 -19.79 -8.76
CA ASP A 62 -21.29 -20.43 -9.84
C ASP A 62 -19.98 -19.69 -10.15
N LYS A 63 -20.01 -18.35 -10.09
CA LYS A 63 -18.83 -17.52 -10.27
C LYS A 63 -17.86 -17.66 -9.09
N ILE A 64 -18.35 -17.71 -7.86
CA ILE A 64 -17.50 -17.97 -6.68
C ILE A 64 -16.83 -19.35 -6.80
N LYS A 65 -17.57 -20.37 -7.24
CA LYS A 65 -17.02 -21.72 -7.45
C LYS A 65 -15.96 -21.77 -8.55
N SER A 66 -16.07 -20.95 -9.60
CA SER A 66 -15.04 -20.90 -10.66
C SER A 66 -13.78 -20.13 -10.25
N LEU A 67 -13.86 -19.34 -9.17
CA LEU A 67 -12.75 -18.56 -8.61
C LEU A 67 -12.09 -19.23 -7.40
N ILE A 68 -12.37 -20.51 -7.15
CA ILE A 68 -11.69 -21.26 -6.09
C ILE A 68 -10.20 -21.36 -6.44
N CYS A 69 -9.36 -20.96 -5.49
CA CYS A 69 -7.92 -21.14 -5.57
C CYS A 69 -7.31 -21.28 -4.18
N ASP A 70 -6.43 -22.26 -3.99
CA ASP A 70 -5.60 -22.37 -2.79
C ASP A 70 -4.27 -21.63 -3.04
N LYS A 71 -4.07 -20.52 -2.31
CA LYS A 71 -2.82 -19.72 -2.31
C LYS A 71 -2.32 -19.30 -3.70
N CYS A 72 -3.21 -18.78 -4.53
CA CYS A 72 -2.82 -18.11 -5.76
C CYS A 72 -1.94 -16.90 -5.47
N VAL A 73 -0.92 -16.69 -6.31
CA VAL A 73 -0.08 -15.50 -6.31
C VAL A 73 -0.13 -14.88 -7.70
N PHE A 74 -0.48 -13.60 -7.76
CA PHE A 74 -0.48 -12.81 -8.98
C PHE A 74 0.61 -11.75 -8.89
N ASN A 75 1.42 -11.65 -9.95
CA ASN A 75 2.58 -10.76 -9.98
C ASN A 75 2.20 -9.27 -10.12
N ASN A 76 1.02 -9.00 -10.64
CA ASN A 76 0.50 -7.65 -10.86
C ASN A 76 -1.04 -7.65 -10.78
N SER A 77 -1.60 -6.45 -10.64
CA SER A 77 -3.05 -6.22 -10.54
C SER A 77 -3.82 -6.62 -11.80
N SER A 78 -3.22 -6.47 -12.98
CA SER A 78 -3.86 -6.81 -14.25
C SER A 78 -4.09 -8.32 -14.41
N ASP A 79 -3.13 -9.16 -14.00
CA ASP A 79 -3.25 -10.62 -14.01
C ASP A 79 -4.38 -11.08 -13.09
N PHE A 80 -4.48 -10.45 -11.92
CA PHE A 80 -5.54 -10.74 -10.96
C PHE A 80 -6.92 -10.28 -11.47
N ALA A 81 -7.00 -9.09 -12.08
CA ALA A 81 -8.21 -8.58 -12.70
C ALA A 81 -8.70 -9.49 -13.84
N ASN A 82 -7.77 -10.00 -14.67
CA ASN A 82 -8.07 -10.97 -15.72
C ASN A 82 -8.62 -12.29 -15.14
N TYR A 83 -8.06 -12.76 -14.02
CA TYR A 83 -8.55 -13.95 -13.32
C TYR A 83 -9.98 -13.75 -12.78
N LEU A 84 -10.24 -12.60 -12.13
CA LEU A 84 -11.58 -12.26 -11.65
C LEU A 84 -12.57 -12.03 -12.82
N GLY A 85 -12.07 -11.62 -13.98
CA GLY A 85 -12.88 -11.19 -15.12
C GLY A 85 -13.43 -9.77 -14.94
N SER A 86 -12.65 -8.90 -14.30
CA SER A 86 -13.00 -7.53 -13.92
C SER A 86 -11.96 -6.51 -14.42
N TYR A 87 -12.19 -5.24 -14.12
CA TYR A 87 -11.27 -4.15 -14.45
C TYR A 87 -10.04 -4.16 -13.54
N ASP A 88 -8.94 -3.56 -14.01
CA ASP A 88 -7.72 -3.43 -13.23
C ASP A 88 -7.94 -2.54 -11.99
N TYR A 89 -7.61 -3.08 -10.81
CA TYR A 89 -7.75 -2.41 -9.53
C TYR A 89 -6.55 -1.53 -9.15
N GLU A 90 -5.54 -1.44 -10.02
CA GLU A 90 -4.32 -0.65 -9.85
C GLU A 90 -3.61 -0.88 -8.49
N ILE A 91 -3.57 -2.12 -8.02
CA ILE A 91 -2.89 -2.49 -6.77
C ILE A 91 -1.40 -2.63 -7.02
N ASN A 92 -0.59 -2.04 -6.14
CA ASN A 92 0.86 -2.14 -6.24
C ASN A 92 1.40 -3.44 -5.62
N GLY A 93 2.20 -4.17 -6.39
CA GLY A 93 2.92 -5.36 -5.93
C GLY A 93 2.16 -6.66 -6.14
N GLU A 94 2.64 -7.71 -5.48
CA GLU A 94 2.07 -9.06 -5.57
C GLU A 94 0.74 -9.15 -4.82
N ILE A 95 -0.17 -9.95 -5.38
CA ILE A 95 -1.48 -10.24 -4.79
C ILE A 95 -1.54 -11.72 -4.42
N PHE A 96 -1.63 -11.98 -3.12
CA PHE A 96 -1.86 -13.29 -2.52
C PHE A 96 -3.37 -13.47 -2.35
N PHE A 97 -3.92 -14.44 -3.06
CA PHE A 97 -5.35 -14.72 -3.08
C PHE A 97 -5.62 -16.17 -2.67
N ASP A 98 -6.59 -16.35 -1.79
CA ASP A 98 -7.07 -17.66 -1.37
C ASP A 98 -8.60 -17.61 -1.33
N LEU A 99 -9.24 -18.55 -2.01
CA LEU A 99 -10.68 -18.72 -1.97
C LEU A 99 -10.98 -20.21 -1.90
N TYR A 100 -11.61 -20.61 -0.80
CA TYR A 100 -12.08 -21.98 -0.61
C TYR A 100 -13.49 -21.99 -0.05
N ILE A 101 -14.21 -23.08 -0.29
CA ILE A 101 -15.57 -23.27 0.19
C ILE A 101 -15.57 -24.41 1.21
N ASP A 102 -16.11 -24.14 2.40
CA ASP A 102 -16.37 -25.16 3.42
C ASP A 102 -17.81 -25.03 3.93
N ARG A 103 -18.55 -26.15 3.93
CA ARG A 103 -19.94 -26.27 4.43
C ARG A 103 -20.86 -25.11 3.99
N GLY A 104 -20.85 -24.75 2.71
CA GLY A 104 -21.73 -23.70 2.17
C GLY A 104 -21.26 -22.26 2.42
N VAL A 105 -20.06 -22.07 2.98
CA VAL A 105 -19.44 -20.75 3.21
C VAL A 105 -18.20 -20.63 2.32
N ALA A 106 -18.12 -19.55 1.53
CA ALA A 106 -16.89 -19.17 0.85
C ALA A 106 -16.03 -18.35 1.81
N PHE A 107 -14.80 -18.77 2.03
CA PHE A 107 -13.78 -18.00 2.73
C PHE A 107 -12.86 -17.36 1.71
N ILE A 108 -12.64 -16.06 1.83
CA ILE A 108 -11.86 -15.26 0.90
C ILE A 108 -10.70 -14.64 1.69
N SER A 109 -9.49 -14.74 1.17
CA SER A 109 -8.34 -13.99 1.66
C SER A 109 -7.61 -13.30 0.52
N ILE A 110 -7.33 -12.00 0.69
CA ILE A 110 -6.55 -11.20 -0.25
C ILE A 110 -5.53 -10.37 0.52
N ASN A 111 -4.23 -10.57 0.29
CA ASN A 111 -3.15 -9.83 0.97
C ASN A 111 -3.34 -9.68 2.49
N ASN A 112 -3.70 -10.78 3.16
CA ASN A 112 -4.03 -10.88 4.60
C ASN A 112 -5.36 -10.28 5.05
N LEU A 113 -6.10 -9.58 4.18
CA LEU A 113 -7.51 -9.30 4.44
C LEU A 113 -8.28 -10.60 4.30
N LYS A 114 -9.25 -10.83 5.19
CA LYS A 114 -10.04 -12.05 5.25
C LYS A 114 -11.50 -11.69 5.38
N ASP A 115 -12.34 -12.40 4.66
CA ASP A 115 -13.78 -12.24 4.72
C ASP A 115 -14.48 -13.54 4.31
N PHE A 116 -15.81 -13.58 4.45
CA PHE A 116 -16.61 -14.72 4.06
C PHE A 116 -17.93 -14.33 3.38
N VAL A 117 -18.48 -15.27 2.63
CA VAL A 117 -19.76 -15.15 1.92
C VAL A 117 -20.56 -16.43 2.16
N LEU A 118 -21.83 -16.28 2.54
CA LEU A 118 -22.75 -17.41 2.59
C LEU A 118 -23.20 -17.74 1.17
N ILE A 119 -22.98 -18.98 0.75
CA ILE A 119 -23.37 -19.45 -0.59
C ILE A 119 -24.82 -19.99 -0.57
N GLU A 120 -25.43 -20.11 0.61
CA GLU A 120 -26.78 -20.64 0.78
C GLU A 120 -27.87 -19.66 0.29
N LYS A 121 -28.53 -20.07 -0.80
CA LYS A 121 -29.96 -19.84 -1.05
C LYS A 121 -30.58 -21.13 -1.56
#